data_AF-A0A7C6B368-F1
#
_entry.id   AF-A0A7C6B368-F1
#
_cell.length_a   1.000
_cell.length_b   1.000
_cell.length_c   1.000
_cell.angle_alpha   90.00
_cell.angle_beta   90.00
_cell.angle_gamma   90.00
#
_symmetry.space_group_name_H-M   'P 1'
#
loop_
_entity.id
_entity.type
_entity.pdbx_description
1 polymer ?
#
loop_
_entity_poly.entity_id
_entity_poly.type
_entity_poly.pdbx_seq_one_letter_code
_entity_poly.pdbx_strand_id
1 'polypeptide(L)'
;MHRLIWERLEELLRGAPTVGHSEIEDHLAGCADCRRQVEEFREQALLLRVLRAPELLGPAPGFYARVARRIEARRNASVWNALSDPGFGWRLAFGSLAALLVLGGFLAMSEAGPELPASVQPVSVIAAEEHPPDLGMDPQKDRDTVLVTLATYRE
;
A
#
# COMPACT_ATOMS: atom_id res chain seq x y z
N MET A 1 11.21 -54.79 19.20
CA MET A 1 12.30 -53.90 19.69
C MET A 1 12.77 -52.85 18.68
N HIS A 2 12.26 -52.82 17.44
CA HIS A 2 12.55 -51.74 16.46
C HIS A 2 12.30 -50.31 16.98
N ARG A 3 11.29 -50.13 17.84
CA ARG A 3 10.94 -48.84 18.45
C ARG A 3 12.09 -48.22 19.27
N LEU A 4 12.91 -49.05 19.92
CA LEU A 4 14.06 -48.61 20.71
C LEU A 4 15.10 -47.89 19.82
N ILE A 5 15.33 -48.39 18.61
CA ILE A 5 16.26 -47.76 17.66
C ILE A 5 15.73 -46.41 17.19
N TRP A 6 14.43 -46.32 16.90
CA TRP A 6 13.81 -45.06 16.46
C TRP A 6 13.85 -43.99 17.55
N GLU A 7 13.51 -44.34 18.79
CA GLU A 7 13.52 -43.42 19.92
C GLU A 7 14.94 -42.90 20.25
N ARG A 8 15.98 -43.66 19.87
CA ARG A 8 17.38 -43.35 20.21
C ARG A 8 18.27 -43.10 19.00
N LEU A 9 17.68 -42.90 17.83
CA LEU A 9 18.41 -42.74 16.56
C LEU A 9 19.39 -41.56 16.62
N GLU A 10 18.98 -40.41 17.16
CA GLU A 10 19.84 -39.24 17.24
C GLU A 10 21.08 -39.44 18.10
N GLU A 11 20.95 -40.18 19.20
CA GLU A 11 22.08 -40.47 20.09
C GLU A 11 23.04 -41.45 19.42
N LEU A 12 22.48 -42.43 18.71
CA LEU A 12 23.24 -43.39 17.90
C LEU A 12 24.03 -42.70 16.77
N LEU A 13 23.42 -41.70 16.11
CA LEU A 13 24.07 -40.91 15.05
C LEU A 13 25.08 -39.88 15.60
N ARG A 14 24.92 -39.45 16.86
CA ARG A 14 25.92 -38.62 17.56
C ARG A 14 27.16 -39.42 17.98
N GLY A 15 27.06 -40.73 18.14
CA GLY A 15 28.15 -41.58 18.63
C GLY A 15 28.44 -41.38 20.12
N ALA A 16 27.47 -40.86 20.88
CA ALA A 16 27.63 -40.66 22.32
C ALA A 16 27.35 -41.98 23.07
N PRO A 17 28.18 -42.37 24.05
CA PRO A 17 27.89 -43.53 24.88
C PRO A 17 26.66 -43.23 25.75
N THR A 18 25.60 -44.00 25.55
CA THR A 18 24.33 -43.84 26.28
C THR A 18 24.04 -45.02 27.19
N VAL A 19 23.32 -44.78 28.29
CA VAL A 19 22.76 -45.83 29.16
C VAL A 19 21.92 -46.79 28.32
N GLY A 20 22.20 -48.09 28.31
CA GLY A 20 21.48 -49.07 27.46
C GLY A 20 22.10 -49.29 26.07
N HIS A 21 23.35 -48.88 25.85
CA HIS A 21 24.08 -49.15 24.60
C HIS A 21 24.14 -50.65 24.25
N SER A 22 24.32 -51.51 25.26
CA SER A 22 24.38 -52.97 25.08
C SER A 22 23.08 -53.55 24.50
N GLU A 23 21.92 -53.12 24.97
CA GLU A 23 20.62 -53.60 24.45
C GLU A 23 20.41 -53.21 22.98
N ILE A 24 20.94 -52.06 22.57
CA ILE A 24 20.89 -51.60 21.19
C ILE A 24 21.87 -52.40 20.32
N GLU A 25 23.10 -52.62 20.80
CA GLU A 25 24.09 -53.46 20.11
C GLU A 25 23.59 -54.90 19.93
N ASP A 26 22.99 -55.48 20.98
CA ASP A 26 22.38 -56.81 20.93
C ASP A 26 21.24 -56.88 19.89
N HIS A 27 20.39 -55.85 19.85
CA HIS A 27 19.32 -55.78 18.85
C HIS A 27 19.86 -55.59 17.43
N LEU A 28 20.87 -54.73 17.25
CA LEU A 28 21.54 -54.52 15.97
C LEU A 28 22.26 -55.79 15.52
N ALA A 29 22.84 -56.60 16.42
CA ALA A 29 23.41 -57.90 16.08
C ALA A 29 22.33 -58.87 15.58
N GLY A 30 21.15 -58.86 16.20
CA GLY A 30 20.04 -59.76 15.88
C GLY A 30 19.16 -59.35 14.70
N CYS A 31 19.17 -58.10 14.24
CA CYS A 31 18.23 -57.60 13.23
C CYS A 31 18.91 -56.89 12.04
N ALA A 32 18.87 -57.53 10.86
CA ALA A 32 19.48 -57.00 9.64
C ALA A 32 18.81 -55.72 9.12
N ASP A 33 17.48 -55.62 9.22
CA ASP A 33 16.73 -54.45 8.73
C ASP A 33 17.05 -53.19 9.51
N CYS A 34 17.17 -53.31 10.84
CA CYS A 34 17.60 -52.22 11.71
C CYS A 34 19.01 -51.76 11.40
N ARG A 35 19.95 -52.69 11.20
CA ARG A 35 21.33 -52.34 10.81
C ARG A 35 21.36 -51.55 9.52
N ARG A 36 20.66 -52.04 8.49
CA ARG A 36 20.59 -51.37 7.18
C ARG A 36 20.04 -49.95 7.30
N GLN A 37 18.93 -49.75 8.01
CA GLN A 37 18.34 -48.42 8.21
C GLN A 37 19.27 -47.47 8.95
N VAL A 38 19.96 -47.96 9.99
CA VAL A 38 20.93 -47.14 10.75
C VAL A 38 22.09 -46.71 9.85
N GLU A 39 22.60 -47.60 8.99
CA GLU A 39 23.64 -47.22 8.02
C GLU A 39 23.15 -46.18 7.00
N GLU A 40 21.95 -46.35 6.46
CA GLU A 40 21.33 -45.35 5.56
C GLU A 40 21.23 -43.96 6.24
N PHE A 41 20.85 -43.92 7.52
CA PHE A 41 20.84 -42.67 8.29
C PHE A 41 22.23 -42.10 8.59
N ARG A 42 23.24 -42.95 8.81
CA ARG A 42 24.63 -42.52 8.98
C ARG A 42 25.17 -41.86 7.71
N GLU A 43 24.89 -42.45 6.55
CA GLU A 43 25.26 -41.86 5.25
C GLU A 43 24.58 -40.50 5.04
N GLN A 44 23.28 -40.39 5.32
CA GLN A 44 22.57 -39.11 5.24
C GLN A 44 23.13 -38.06 6.20
N ALA A 45 23.45 -38.45 7.43
CA ALA A 45 24.04 -37.55 8.41
C ALA A 45 25.41 -37.02 7.94
N LEU A 46 26.21 -37.84 7.25
CA LEU A 46 27.47 -37.40 6.64
C LEU A 46 27.24 -36.36 5.53
N LEU A 47 26.25 -36.58 4.65
CA LEU A 47 25.90 -35.61 3.61
C LEU A 47 25.45 -34.27 4.20
N LEU A 48 24.63 -34.30 5.26
CA LEU A 48 24.19 -33.10 5.96
C LEU A 48 25.34 -32.39 6.68
N ARG A 49 26.33 -33.12 7.19
CA ARG A 49 27.55 -32.52 7.79
C ARG A 49 28.39 -31.77 6.76
N VAL A 50 28.42 -32.21 5.50
CA VAL A 50 29.11 -31.47 4.42
C VAL A 50 28.42 -30.14 4.13
N LEU A 51 27.09 -30.08 4.25
CA LEU A 51 26.31 -28.85 4.10
C LEU A 51 26.39 -27.94 5.34
N ARG A 52 26.98 -28.42 6.44
CA ARG A 52 27.09 -27.63 7.66
C ARG A 52 27.99 -26.44 7.40
N ALA A 53 27.33 -25.30 7.40
CA ALA A 53 27.92 -24.02 7.22
C ALA A 53 28.93 -23.75 8.38
N PRO A 54 30.15 -23.23 8.11
CA PRO A 54 31.13 -23.01 9.16
C PRO A 54 30.56 -22.15 10.30
N GLU A 55 30.91 -22.49 11.54
CA GLU A 55 30.36 -21.91 12.77
C GLU A 55 30.56 -20.38 12.88
N LEU A 56 31.42 -19.81 12.03
CA LEU A 56 31.78 -18.40 11.91
C LEU A 56 31.10 -17.66 10.74
N LEU A 57 29.88 -18.05 10.34
CA LEU A 57 29.12 -17.32 9.30
C LEU A 57 28.46 -16.02 9.77
N GLY A 58 28.75 -15.59 11.00
CA GLY A 58 28.36 -14.27 11.46
C GLY A 58 29.10 -13.18 10.69
N PRO A 59 28.43 -12.08 10.31
CA PRO A 59 29.13 -10.94 9.75
C PRO A 59 30.13 -10.39 10.78
N ALA A 60 31.30 -9.94 10.31
CA ALA A 60 32.35 -9.43 11.19
C ALA A 60 31.82 -8.31 12.11
N PRO A 61 32.38 -8.16 13.32
CA PRO A 61 32.00 -7.10 14.24
C PRO A 61 31.94 -5.72 13.55
N GLY A 62 30.85 -4.99 13.82
CA GLY A 62 30.61 -3.67 13.22
C GLY A 62 30.14 -3.67 11.76
N PHE A 63 29.91 -4.83 11.13
CA PHE A 63 29.30 -4.90 9.79
C PHE A 63 27.98 -4.14 9.73
N TYR A 64 27.07 -4.40 10.66
CA TYR A 64 25.76 -3.72 10.74
C TYR A 64 25.92 -2.21 10.92
N ALA A 65 26.86 -1.76 11.76
CA ALA A 65 27.14 -0.33 11.95
C ALA A 65 27.68 0.34 10.67
N ARG A 66 28.47 -0.37 9.86
CA ARG A 66 28.94 0.12 8.55
C ARG A 66 27.81 0.18 7.53
N VAL A 67 26.95 -0.84 7.50
CA VAL A 67 25.78 -0.88 6.61
C VAL A 67 24.80 0.24 6.96
N ALA A 68 24.43 0.38 8.23
CA ALA A 68 23.54 1.43 8.70
C ALA A 68 24.06 2.83 8.34
N ARG A 69 25.36 3.10 8.61
CA ARG A 69 25.98 4.38 8.22
C ARG A 69 25.92 4.64 6.71
N ARG A 70 26.12 3.61 5.89
CA ARG A 70 26.09 3.75 4.43
C ARG A 70 24.66 3.94 3.90
N ILE A 71 23.66 3.33 4.53
CA ILE A 71 22.25 3.56 4.22
C ILE A 71 21.91 5.02 4.54
N GLU A 72 22.28 5.51 5.72
CA GLU A 72 22.02 6.90 6.11
C GLU A 72 22.74 7.91 5.20
N ALA A 73 24.00 7.64 4.85
CA ALA A 73 24.76 8.50 3.94
C ALA A 73 24.22 8.50 2.50
N ARG A 74 23.56 7.42 2.06
CA ARG A 74 22.91 7.32 0.74
C ARG A 74 21.43 7.69 0.76
N ARG A 75 20.85 7.90 1.94
CA ARG A 75 19.50 8.42 2.08
C ARG A 75 19.57 9.88 1.64
N ASN A 76 19.42 10.08 0.33
CA ASN A 76 19.34 11.39 -0.30
C ASN A 76 18.37 12.25 0.49
N ALA A 77 18.66 13.56 0.61
CA ALA A 77 17.77 14.54 1.21
C ALA A 77 16.40 14.42 0.54
N SER A 78 15.53 13.66 1.19
CA SER A 78 14.23 13.33 0.67
C SER A 78 13.40 14.61 0.66
N VAL A 79 12.49 14.76 -0.30
CA VAL A 79 11.53 15.89 -0.31
C VAL A 79 10.80 15.99 1.04
N TRP A 80 10.66 14.85 1.73
CA TRP A 80 10.15 14.76 3.10
C TRP A 80 11.03 15.43 4.17
N ASN A 81 12.36 15.49 4.01
CA ASN A 81 13.23 16.25 4.90
C ASN A 81 13.06 17.77 4.73
N ALA A 82 12.69 18.25 3.54
CA ALA A 82 12.38 19.66 3.34
C ALA A 82 11.07 20.07 4.05
N LEU A 83 10.12 19.14 4.18
CA LEU A 83 8.89 19.35 4.95
C LEU A 83 9.16 19.43 6.47
N SER A 84 10.25 18.83 6.94
CA SER A 84 10.67 18.90 8.35
C SER A 84 11.52 20.13 8.70
N ASP A 85 11.84 20.99 7.72
CA ASP A 85 12.53 22.26 8.00
C ASP A 85 11.52 23.27 8.60
N PRO A 86 11.73 23.76 9.84
CA PRO A 86 10.83 24.74 10.45
C PRO A 86 10.72 26.04 9.64
N GLY A 87 11.69 26.38 8.78
CA GLY A 87 11.61 27.52 7.86
C GLY A 87 10.65 27.30 6.69
N PHE A 88 10.41 26.05 6.27
CA PHE A 88 9.52 25.73 5.16
C PHE A 88 8.05 26.00 5.52
N GLY A 89 7.65 25.67 6.75
CA GLY A 89 6.28 25.90 7.23
C GLY A 89 5.87 27.38 7.20
N TRP A 90 6.74 28.27 7.67
CA TRP A 90 6.49 29.71 7.62
C TRP A 90 6.38 30.25 6.19
N ARG A 91 7.28 29.81 5.30
CA ARG A 91 7.25 30.23 3.88
C ARG A 91 5.98 29.76 3.18
N LEU A 92 5.52 28.55 3.49
CA LEU A 92 4.26 28.01 2.98
C LEU A 92 3.05 28.77 3.52
N ALA A 93 3.03 29.07 4.82
CA ALA A 93 1.94 29.83 5.46
C ALA A 93 1.81 31.25 4.91
N PHE A 94 2.92 31.97 4.74
CA PHE A 94 2.89 33.30 4.11
C PHE A 94 2.53 33.23 2.63
N GLY A 95 3.00 32.20 1.91
CA GLY A 95 2.65 31.98 0.52
C GLY A 95 1.16 31.71 0.33
N SER A 96 0.55 30.87 1.16
CA SER A 96 -0.89 30.58 1.09
C SER A 96 -1.73 31.79 1.50
N LEU A 97 -1.31 32.55 2.52
CA LEU A 97 -1.96 33.80 2.91
C LEU A 97 -1.93 34.83 1.78
N ALA A 98 -0.78 35.02 1.14
CA ALA A 98 -0.64 35.92 0.00
C ALA A 98 -1.53 35.48 -1.17
N ALA A 99 -1.55 34.18 -1.48
CA ALA A 99 -2.42 33.63 -2.52
C ALA A 99 -3.90 33.86 -2.22
N LEU A 100 -4.33 33.66 -0.96
CA LEU A 100 -5.70 33.94 -0.52
C LEU A 100 -6.07 35.42 -0.61
N LEU A 101 -5.15 36.32 -0.27
CA LEU A 101 -5.37 37.77 -0.41
C LEU A 101 -5.49 38.18 -1.89
N VAL A 102 -4.65 37.64 -2.76
CA VAL A 102 -4.73 37.91 -4.20
C VAL A 102 -6.03 37.36 -4.77
N LEU A 103 -6.39 36.12 -4.45
CA LEU A 103 -7.60 35.48 -4.96
C LEU A 103 -8.86 36.15 -4.41
N GLY A 104 -8.88 36.48 -3.11
CA GLY A 104 -9.97 37.19 -2.46
C GLY A 104 -10.12 38.61 -2.99
N GLY A 105 -9.01 39.33 -3.21
CA GLY A 105 -9.03 40.65 -3.83
C GLY A 105 -9.51 40.60 -5.28
N PHE A 106 -9.08 39.59 -6.04
CA PHE A 106 -9.56 39.37 -7.41
C PHE A 106 -11.07 39.10 -7.45
N LEU A 107 -11.58 38.25 -6.55
CA LEU A 107 -13.02 37.99 -6.43
C LEU A 107 -13.81 39.25 -6.08
N ALA A 108 -13.37 40.00 -5.06
CA ALA A 108 -14.02 41.23 -4.65
C ALA A 108 -14.05 42.28 -5.77
N MET A 109 -12.99 42.37 -6.57
CA MET A 109 -12.92 43.29 -7.70
C MET A 109 -13.74 42.82 -8.91
N SER A 110 -13.93 41.50 -9.05
CA SER A 110 -14.81 40.92 -10.08
C SER A 110 -16.29 41.05 -9.75
N GLU A 111 -16.67 41.06 -8.47
CA GLU A 111 -18.05 41.31 -8.00
C GLU A 111 -18.40 42.80 -7.97
N ALA A 112 -17.40 43.69 -7.91
CA ALA A 112 -17.56 45.14 -8.07
C ALA A 112 -17.75 45.56 -9.55
N GLY A 113 -18.45 44.73 -10.33
CA GLY A 113 -18.97 45.11 -11.65
C GLY A 113 -20.02 46.23 -11.51
N PRO A 114 -20.22 47.05 -12.57
CA PRO A 114 -21.02 48.27 -12.50
C PRO A 114 -22.43 47.95 -12.00
N GLU A 115 -22.96 48.77 -11.09
CA GLU A 115 -24.33 48.64 -10.61
C GLU A 115 -25.26 48.49 -11.82
N LEU A 116 -25.82 47.28 -11.98
CA LEU A 116 -26.74 47.00 -13.06
C LEU A 116 -27.92 47.96 -12.90
N PRO A 117 -28.34 48.67 -13.97
CA PRO A 117 -29.50 49.53 -13.91
C PRO A 117 -30.68 48.71 -13.37
N ALA A 118 -31.54 49.32 -12.55
CA ALA A 118 -32.63 48.68 -11.82
C ALA A 118 -33.60 47.82 -12.68
N SER A 119 -33.48 47.88 -14.02
CA SER A 119 -34.16 47.01 -14.99
C SER A 119 -33.61 45.58 -15.08
N VAL A 120 -32.45 45.27 -14.47
CA VAL A 120 -31.82 43.93 -14.48
C VAL A 120 -31.59 43.45 -13.04
N GLN A 121 -32.60 43.55 -12.19
CA GLN A 121 -32.61 42.77 -10.96
C GLN A 121 -33.08 41.35 -11.29
N PRO A 122 -32.43 40.29 -10.79
CA PRO A 122 -32.84 38.91 -11.08
C PRO A 122 -34.29 38.62 -10.63
N VAL A 123 -34.83 39.40 -9.70
CA VAL A 123 -36.25 39.39 -9.32
C VAL A 123 -37.18 39.85 -10.45
N SER A 124 -36.79 40.83 -11.28
CA SER A 124 -37.63 41.30 -12.40
C SER A 124 -37.63 40.33 -13.58
N VAL A 125 -36.59 39.51 -13.74
CA VAL A 125 -36.52 38.46 -14.77
C VAL A 125 -37.38 37.25 -14.38
N ILE A 126 -37.42 36.86 -13.10
CA ILE A 126 -38.32 35.80 -12.61
C ILE A 126 -39.79 36.24 -12.66
N ALA A 127 -40.07 37.53 -12.45
CA ALA A 127 -41.42 38.08 -12.58
C ALA A 127 -41.88 38.30 -14.02
N ALA A 128 -40.95 38.34 -14.98
CA ALA A 128 -41.20 38.54 -16.41
C ALA A 128 -41.11 37.24 -17.22
N GLU A 129 -41.47 36.10 -16.60
CA GLU A 129 -41.68 34.87 -17.34
C GLU A 129 -42.99 35.01 -18.14
N GLU A 130 -42.89 35.72 -19.26
CA GLU A 130 -43.93 35.86 -20.28
C GLU A 130 -44.26 34.47 -20.84
N HIS A 131 -45.21 33.79 -20.22
CA HIS A 131 -46.01 32.80 -20.93
C HIS A 131 -46.64 33.50 -22.15
N PRO A 132 -46.62 32.90 -23.35
CA PRO A 132 -47.30 33.49 -24.49
C PRO A 132 -48.79 33.65 -24.12
N PRO A 133 -49.40 34.83 -24.36
CA PRO A 133 -50.62 35.28 -23.68
C PRO A 133 -51.91 34.51 -24.04
N ASP A 134 -51.81 33.42 -24.80
CA ASP A 134 -52.93 32.73 -25.43
C ASP A 134 -52.92 31.20 -25.21
N LEU A 135 -51.90 30.65 -24.53
CA LEU A 135 -51.86 29.22 -24.19
C LEU A 135 -52.99 28.89 -23.20
N GLY A 136 -53.88 27.97 -23.59
CA GLY A 136 -55.00 27.49 -22.78
C GLY A 136 -56.37 28.07 -23.14
N MET A 137 -56.45 28.99 -24.11
CA MET A 137 -57.73 29.58 -24.56
C MET A 137 -58.35 28.84 -25.76
N ASP A 138 -57.52 28.27 -26.64
CA ASP A 138 -57.96 27.42 -27.77
C ASP A 138 -57.07 26.16 -27.89
N PRO A 139 -57.58 24.98 -27.47
CA PRO A 139 -56.81 23.74 -27.49
C PRO A 139 -56.31 23.33 -28.88
N GLN A 140 -56.97 23.77 -29.96
CA GLN A 140 -56.59 23.40 -31.32
C GLN A 140 -55.37 24.22 -31.78
N LYS A 141 -55.38 25.53 -31.52
CA LYS A 141 -54.30 26.47 -31.83
C LYS A 141 -53.02 26.15 -31.03
N ASP A 142 -53.18 25.71 -29.79
CA ASP A 142 -52.07 25.28 -28.94
C ASP A 142 -51.38 24.03 -29.50
N ARG A 143 -52.18 23.05 -29.97
CA ARG A 143 -51.63 21.84 -30.59
C ARG A 143 -50.88 22.14 -31.87
N ASP A 144 -51.42 23.01 -32.72
CA ASP A 144 -50.75 23.40 -33.97
C ASP A 144 -49.41 24.11 -33.69
N THR A 145 -49.36 24.98 -32.68
CA THR A 145 -48.14 25.70 -32.30
C THR A 145 -47.06 24.75 -31.77
N VAL A 146 -47.44 23.76 -30.94
CA VAL A 146 -46.51 22.73 -30.46
C VAL A 146 -46.02 21.84 -31.60
N LEU A 147 -46.90 21.43 -32.52
CA LEU A 147 -46.52 20.60 -33.66
C LEU A 147 -45.58 21.33 -34.62
N VAL A 148 -45.78 22.62 -34.88
CA VAL A 148 -44.87 23.44 -35.69
C VAL A 148 -43.52 23.58 -35.00
N THR A 149 -43.50 23.79 -33.70
CA THR A 149 -42.26 23.92 -32.92
C THR A 149 -41.46 22.60 -32.94
N LEU A 150 -42.12 21.46 -32.81
CA LEU A 150 -41.49 20.14 -32.90
C LEU A 150 -40.99 19.82 -34.32
N ALA A 151 -41.72 20.25 -35.35
CA ALA A 151 -41.35 19.98 -36.75
C ALA A 151 -40.25 20.91 -37.28
N THR A 152 -40.12 22.12 -36.74
CA THR A 152 -39.07 23.08 -37.13
C THR A 152 -37.83 23.01 -36.26
N TYR A 153 -37.84 22.20 -35.19
CA TYR A 153 -36.66 21.95 -34.37
C TYR A 153 -35.58 21.19 -35.16
N ARG A 154 -34.44 21.86 -35.40
CA ARG A 154 -33.19 21.26 -35.87
C ARG A 154 -32.14 21.51 -34.80
N GLU A 155 -31.38 20.47 -34.45
CA GLU A 155 -30.24 20.55 -33.52
C GLU A 155 -29.17 21.56 -33.95
#